data_AF-A0A2E9YUD7-F1
#
_entry.id   AF-A0A2E9YUD7-F1
#
_cell.length_a   1.000
_cell.length_b   1.000
_cell.length_c   1.000
_cell.angle_alpha   90.00
_cell.angle_beta   90.00
_cell.angle_gamma   90.00
#
_symmetry.space_group_name_H-M   'P 1'
#
loop_
_entity.id
_entity.type
_entity.pdbx_description
1 polymer ?
#
loop_
_entity_poly.entity_id
_entity_poly.type
_entity_poly.pdbx_seq_one_letter_code
_entity_poly.pdbx_strand_id
1 'polypeptide(L)'
;MIRCTTFALIAMFAAGPSSASNYISDGSLEFAPLPDGVQITGHTGRGARGTWCAAADYAVNRLDARRSQKLYVSEPLAKGLGRSSAVGFTLNPASLTPSNVFIVGGSLTRRGSAMTISHALAFCPDVTLPIR
;
A
#
# COMPACT_ATOMS: atom_id res chain seq x y z
N MET A 1 10.36 -34.44 -56.00
CA MET A 1 9.13 -35.27 -55.94
C MET A 1 8.71 -35.39 -54.48
N ILE A 2 7.44 -35.09 -54.18
CA ILE A 2 6.64 -35.57 -53.02
C ILE A 2 7.05 -34.98 -51.64
N ARG A 3 6.18 -34.40 -50.80
CA ARG A 3 4.80 -33.88 -50.88
C ARG A 3 4.47 -33.21 -49.53
N CYS A 4 3.51 -32.30 -49.56
CA CYS A 4 2.86 -31.58 -48.46
C CYS A 4 2.73 -32.34 -47.13
N THR A 5 2.98 -31.66 -46.02
CA THR A 5 1.96 -31.59 -44.95
C THR A 5 2.06 -30.27 -44.19
N THR A 6 1.09 -29.40 -44.46
CA THR A 6 0.78 -28.20 -43.68
C THR A 6 0.32 -28.62 -42.29
N PHE A 7 0.95 -28.12 -41.23
CA PHE A 7 0.40 -28.20 -39.88
C PHE A 7 0.30 -26.77 -39.33
N ALA A 8 -0.81 -26.12 -39.65
CA ALA A 8 -1.27 -24.94 -38.93
C ALA A 8 -1.80 -25.42 -37.58
N LEU A 9 -1.22 -25.01 -36.45
CA LEU A 9 -1.90 -25.11 -35.16
C LEU A 9 -1.41 -24.04 -34.15
N ILE A 10 -2.35 -23.14 -33.89
CA ILE A 10 -2.70 -22.48 -32.62
C ILE A 10 -1.76 -21.38 -32.09
N ALA A 11 -2.21 -20.14 -32.27
CA ALA A 11 -1.85 -19.01 -31.42
C ALA A 11 -2.33 -19.27 -29.98
N MET A 12 -1.42 -19.68 -29.08
CA MET A 12 -1.68 -19.64 -27.65
C MET A 12 -1.47 -18.21 -27.16
N PHE A 13 -2.53 -17.42 -27.27
CA PHE A 13 -2.67 -16.17 -26.53
C PHE A 13 -2.87 -16.54 -25.05
N ALA A 14 -1.78 -16.74 -24.33
CA ALA A 14 -1.82 -16.89 -22.87
C ALA A 14 -2.09 -15.50 -22.27
N ALA A 15 -3.36 -15.09 -22.27
CA ALA A 15 -3.86 -14.09 -21.32
C ALA A 15 -3.80 -14.76 -19.93
N GLY A 16 -2.63 -14.67 -19.29
CA GLY A 16 -2.47 -15.07 -17.90
C GLY A 16 -3.45 -14.29 -17.02
N PRO A 17 -4.01 -14.91 -15.97
CA PRO A 17 -4.99 -14.24 -15.12
C PRO A 17 -4.34 -13.01 -14.48
N SER A 18 -4.83 -11.83 -14.86
CA SER A 18 -4.62 -10.59 -14.11
C SER A 18 -5.46 -10.68 -12.83
N SER A 19 -5.00 -11.45 -11.85
CA SER A 19 -5.53 -11.34 -10.49
C SER A 19 -5.05 -10.02 -9.91
N ALA A 20 -5.76 -8.95 -10.24
CA ALA A 20 -5.75 -7.70 -9.49
C ALA A 20 -6.45 -7.96 -8.14
N SER A 21 -5.79 -8.74 -7.29
CA SER A 21 -6.16 -8.86 -5.89
C SER A 21 -5.80 -7.54 -5.23
N ASN A 22 -6.71 -6.56 -5.36
CA ASN A 22 -6.74 -5.41 -4.47
C ASN A 22 -6.63 -5.98 -3.06
N TYR A 23 -5.60 -5.60 -2.31
CA TYR A 23 -5.46 -6.04 -0.93
C TYR A 23 -6.61 -5.42 -0.13
N ILE A 24 -7.72 -6.14 -0.09
CA ILE A 24 -8.81 -5.90 0.84
C ILE A 24 -8.39 -6.68 2.07
N SER A 25 -7.83 -5.96 3.03
CA SER A 25 -7.68 -6.44 4.40
C SER A 25 -8.94 -7.19 4.83
N ASP A 26 -8.76 -8.34 5.45
CA ASP A 26 -9.72 -9.31 6.00
C ASP A 26 -10.94 -8.72 6.75
N GLY A 27 -11.76 -7.88 6.11
CA GLY A 27 -12.89 -7.13 6.68
C GLY A 27 -12.56 -6.18 7.86
N SER A 28 -11.30 -6.16 8.32
CA SER A 28 -10.93 -5.62 9.64
C SER A 28 -10.23 -4.25 9.59
N LEU A 29 -10.06 -3.65 8.41
CA LEU A 29 -9.61 -2.27 8.30
C LEU A 29 -10.73 -1.36 7.82
N GLU A 30 -10.83 -0.23 8.51
CA GLU A 30 -11.68 0.88 8.14
C GLU A 30 -10.81 2.04 7.66
N PHE A 31 -11.24 2.68 6.58
CA PHE A 31 -10.55 3.82 5.98
C PHE A 31 -11.45 5.04 6.05
N ALA A 32 -11.07 6.03 6.87
CA ALA A 32 -11.71 7.33 6.91
C ALA A 32 -10.90 8.34 6.08
N PRO A 33 -11.48 8.97 5.04
CA PRO A 33 -10.75 9.90 4.19
C PRO A 33 -10.36 11.18 4.95
N LEU A 34 -9.13 11.65 4.71
CA LEU A 34 -8.62 12.95 5.15
C LEU A 34 -8.36 13.83 3.91
N PRO A 35 -8.35 15.18 4.02
CA PRO A 35 -8.20 16.06 2.86
C PRO A 35 -6.99 15.75 1.97
N ASP A 36 -5.86 15.38 2.56
CA ASP A 36 -4.64 14.99 1.85
C ASP A 36 -4.16 13.59 2.27
N GLY A 37 -5.07 12.68 2.62
CA GLY A 37 -4.66 11.45 3.29
C GLY A 37 -5.77 10.47 3.66
N VAL A 38 -5.45 9.60 4.61
CA VAL A 38 -6.37 8.58 5.12
C VAL A 38 -6.06 8.25 6.56
N GLN A 39 -7.11 8.09 7.36
CA GLN A 39 -7.05 7.49 8.67
C GLN A 39 -7.44 6.02 8.56
N ILE A 40 -6.54 5.14 9.01
CA ILE A 40 -6.71 3.70 8.96
C ILE A 40 -6.93 3.21 10.37
N THR A 41 -8.06 2.54 10.60
CA THR A 41 -8.39 1.93 11.88
C THR A 41 -8.48 0.42 11.72
N GLY A 42 -8.03 -0.32 12.72
CA GLY A 42 -8.17 -1.78 12.77
C GLY A 42 -6.85 -2.53 12.63
N HIS A 43 -6.92 -3.82 12.31
CA HIS A 43 -5.74 -4.71 12.34
C HIS A 43 -5.49 -5.38 11.01
N THR A 44 -4.22 -5.35 10.57
CA THR A 44 -3.80 -5.94 9.28
C THR A 44 -3.34 -7.39 9.39
N GLY A 45 -3.28 -7.93 10.61
CA GLY A 45 -2.64 -9.22 10.93
C GLY A 45 -1.11 -9.22 10.75
N ARG A 46 -0.53 -8.13 10.25
CA ARG A 46 0.90 -8.00 9.89
C ARG A 46 1.57 -6.79 10.52
N GLY A 47 0.92 -6.23 11.55
CA GLY A 47 1.38 -5.08 12.30
C GLY A 47 1.68 -3.89 11.39
N ALA A 48 2.75 -3.18 11.72
CA ALA A 48 3.06 -1.90 11.06
C ALA A 48 3.32 -2.01 9.56
N ARG A 49 3.90 -3.12 9.10
CA ARG A 49 4.15 -3.37 7.66
C ARG A 49 2.85 -3.42 6.86
N GLY A 50 1.85 -4.12 7.38
CA GLY A 50 0.53 -4.18 6.75
C GLY A 50 -0.17 -2.82 6.73
N THR A 51 -0.03 -2.01 7.79
CA THR A 51 -0.64 -0.68 7.85
C THR A 51 0.00 0.28 6.85
N TRP A 52 1.34 0.26 6.73
CA TRP A 52 2.06 1.03 5.70
C TRP A 52 1.65 0.61 4.29
N CYS A 53 1.51 -0.69 4.05
CA CYS A 53 0.99 -1.21 2.80
C CYS A 53 -0.41 -0.63 2.49
N ALA A 54 -1.37 -0.76 3.42
CA ALA A 54 -2.74 -0.29 3.23
C ALA A 54 -2.79 1.23 2.95
N ALA A 55 -1.95 2.01 3.65
CA ALA A 55 -1.85 3.45 3.43
C ALA A 55 -1.26 3.81 2.07
N ALA A 56 -0.26 3.06 1.61
CA ALA A 56 0.38 3.27 0.31
C ALA A 56 -0.53 2.86 -0.85
N ASP A 57 -1.27 1.75 -0.70
CA ASP A 57 -2.29 1.32 -1.65
C ASP A 57 -3.40 2.40 -1.78
N TYR A 58 -3.92 2.88 -0.65
CA TYR A 58 -4.90 3.97 -0.65
C TYR A 58 -4.36 5.23 -1.33
N ALA A 59 -3.10 5.62 -1.04
CA ALA A 59 -2.51 6.80 -1.65
C ALA A 59 -2.44 6.67 -3.18
N VAL A 60 -2.03 5.52 -3.71
CA VAL A 60 -1.97 5.30 -5.17
C VAL A 60 -3.36 5.21 -5.78
N ASN A 61 -4.26 4.42 -5.20
CA ASN A 61 -5.55 4.08 -5.83
C ASN A 61 -6.64 5.13 -5.59
N ARG A 62 -6.55 5.93 -4.52
CA ARG A 62 -7.59 6.92 -4.14
C ARG A 62 -7.12 8.37 -4.22
N LEU A 63 -5.83 8.63 -3.98
CA LEU A 63 -5.27 9.98 -4.00
C LEU A 63 -4.44 10.26 -5.27
N ASP A 64 -4.37 9.30 -6.20
CA ASP A 64 -3.56 9.36 -7.43
C ASP A 64 -2.08 9.72 -7.14
N ALA A 65 -1.58 9.27 -5.99
CA ALA A 65 -0.23 9.61 -5.54
C ALA A 65 0.83 8.89 -6.39
N ARG A 66 1.92 9.60 -6.67
CA ARG A 66 3.07 9.02 -7.36
C ARG A 66 3.85 8.11 -6.41
N ARG A 67 4.28 6.95 -6.88
CA ARG A 67 5.09 6.00 -6.09
C ARG A 67 6.39 6.59 -5.53
N SER A 68 6.92 7.63 -6.15
CA SER A 68 8.11 8.38 -5.71
C SER A 68 7.83 9.42 -4.61
N GLN A 69 6.56 9.76 -4.37
CA GLN A 69 6.18 10.66 -3.27
C GLN A 69 6.37 9.98 -1.91
N LYS A 70 6.53 10.82 -0.89
CA LYS A 70 6.61 10.39 0.50
C LYS A 70 5.23 10.40 1.12
N LEU A 71 4.96 9.35 1.89
CA LEU A 71 3.80 9.22 2.75
C LEU A 71 4.25 9.44 4.20
N TYR A 72 3.49 10.23 4.94
CA TYR A 72 3.81 10.64 6.30
C TYR A 72 2.75 10.17 7.28
N VAL A 73 3.17 9.79 8.48
CA VAL A 73 2.25 9.58 9.61
C VAL A 73 1.81 10.95 10.15
N SER A 74 0.58 11.36 9.86
CA SER A 74 -0.02 12.57 10.43
C SER A 74 -0.50 12.34 11.86
N GLU A 75 -1.18 11.22 12.10
CA GLU A 75 -1.70 10.86 13.42
C GLU A 75 -1.08 9.54 13.87
N PRO A 76 -0.21 9.57 14.89
CA PRO A 76 0.43 8.35 15.34
C PRO A 76 -0.53 7.48 16.13
N LEU A 77 -0.29 6.16 16.06
CA LEU A 77 -0.97 5.17 16.87
C LEU A 77 -0.84 5.53 18.36
N ALA A 78 -1.98 5.72 19.02
CA ALA A 78 -2.03 6.01 20.44
C ALA A 78 -1.55 4.79 21.26
N LYS A 79 -0.68 5.02 22.24
CA LYS A 79 -0.20 3.98 23.16
C LYS A 79 -1.07 3.94 24.42
N GLY A 80 -1.48 2.74 24.83
CA GLY A 80 -2.21 2.51 26.09
C GLY A 80 -3.46 1.63 25.91
N LEU A 81 -3.89 0.96 27.00
CA LEU A 81 -5.13 0.16 26.99
C LEU A 81 -6.34 1.06 26.73
N GLY A 82 -7.27 0.61 25.87
CA GLY A 82 -8.51 1.32 25.54
C GLY A 82 -8.35 2.51 24.58
N ARG A 83 -7.21 2.63 23.89
CA ARG A 83 -6.97 3.69 22.90
C ARG A 83 -7.25 3.21 21.48
N SER A 84 -7.73 4.13 20.63
CA SER A 84 -8.07 3.83 19.24
C SER A 84 -6.86 3.29 18.48
N SER A 85 -7.03 2.16 17.79
CA SER A 85 -6.02 1.58 16.90
C SER A 85 -6.02 2.27 15.53
N ALA A 86 -6.13 3.60 15.55
CA ALA A 86 -6.21 4.43 14.36
C ALA A 86 -4.85 5.08 14.08
N VAL A 87 -4.46 5.10 12.82
CA VAL A 87 -3.26 5.79 12.34
C VAL A 87 -3.62 6.64 11.13
N GLY A 88 -3.32 7.93 11.22
CA GLY A 88 -3.49 8.87 10.12
C GLY A 88 -2.24 8.93 9.26
N PHE A 89 -2.45 8.89 7.95
CA PHE A 89 -1.43 9.13 6.94
C PHE A 89 -1.79 10.33 6.08
N THR A 90 -0.78 11.03 5.59
CA THR A 90 -0.96 12.17 4.69
C THR A 90 0.17 12.25 3.67
N LEU A 91 -0.13 12.83 2.51
CA LEU A 91 0.86 13.24 1.50
C LEU A 91 1.38 14.65 1.75
N ASN A 92 0.70 15.43 2.59
CA ASN A 92 1.01 16.82 2.85
C ASN A 92 1.89 16.96 4.11
N PRO A 93 3.16 17.40 3.98
CA PRO A 93 4.04 17.58 5.13
C PRO A 93 3.82 18.91 5.86
N ALA A 94 2.87 19.77 5.46
CA ALA A 94 2.77 21.18 5.86
C ALA A 94 2.62 21.47 7.36
N SER A 95 2.60 20.47 8.24
CA SER A 95 2.67 20.65 9.69
C SER A 95 3.41 19.51 10.40
N LEU A 96 4.24 18.76 9.67
CA LEU A 96 4.95 17.60 10.19
C LEU A 96 6.45 17.87 10.18
N THR A 97 7.15 17.47 11.26
CA THR A 97 8.60 17.37 11.25
C THR A 97 8.96 16.00 10.66
N PRO A 98 9.41 15.91 9.39
CA PRO A 98 9.62 14.64 8.74
C PRO A 98 10.76 13.87 9.41
N SER A 99 10.49 12.62 9.79
CA SER A 99 11.48 11.72 10.35
C SER A 99 11.52 10.45 9.51
N ASN A 100 12.68 10.09 8.99
CA ASN A 100 12.79 8.86 8.19
C ASN A 100 12.44 7.64 9.05
N VAL A 101 11.69 6.71 8.46
CA VAL A 101 11.39 5.43 9.09
C VAL A 101 12.63 4.54 9.07
N PHE A 102 13.27 4.36 10.23
CA PHE A 102 14.34 3.38 10.43
C PHE A 102 13.82 2.06 11.04
N ILE A 103 12.78 2.13 11.87
CA ILE A 103 12.15 0.98 12.51
C ILE A 103 10.66 0.99 12.14
N VAL A 104 10.27 0.11 11.22
CA VAL A 104 8.89 0.05 10.70
C VAL A 104 7.87 -0.17 11.84
N GLY A 105 8.16 -1.09 12.77
CA GLY A 105 7.30 -1.36 13.93
C GLY A 105 7.02 -0.14 14.82
N GLY A 106 8.02 0.74 15.01
CA GLY A 106 7.90 1.92 15.86
C GLY A 106 7.40 3.17 15.14
N SER A 107 7.50 3.21 13.81
CA SER A 107 7.20 4.39 12.99
C SER A 107 5.76 4.88 13.11
N LEU A 108 4.80 3.95 13.19
CA LEU A 108 3.38 4.31 13.33
C LEU A 108 3.10 5.06 14.64
N THR A 109 3.96 4.94 15.65
CA THR A 109 3.80 5.64 16.93
C THR A 109 4.47 7.01 16.95
N ARG A 110 5.09 7.43 15.84
CA ARG A 110 5.81 8.71 15.74
C ARG A 110 5.21 9.56 14.62
N ARG A 111 4.63 10.69 15.00
CA ARG A 111 4.17 11.73 14.07
C ARG A 111 5.33 12.19 13.18
N GLY A 112 5.06 12.38 11.90
CA GLY A 112 6.06 12.79 10.90
C GLY A 112 6.93 11.66 10.38
N SER A 113 6.77 10.42 10.86
CA SER A 113 7.42 9.26 10.25
C SER A 113 7.12 9.20 8.76
N ALA A 114 8.16 9.18 7.95
CA ALA A 114 8.08 9.34 6.51
C ALA A 114 8.73 8.17 5.79
N MET A 115 8.04 7.66 4.78
CA MET A 115 8.56 6.64 3.87
C MET A 115 8.03 6.88 2.46
N THR A 116 8.83 6.54 1.45
CA THR A 116 8.39 6.56 0.06
C THR A 116 7.26 5.57 -0.15
N ILE A 117 6.24 5.94 -0.94
CA ILE A 117 5.11 5.05 -1.28
C ILE A 117 5.62 3.73 -1.88
N SER A 118 6.63 3.79 -2.77
CA SER A 118 7.26 2.59 -3.34
C SER A 118 7.79 1.61 -2.28
N HIS A 119 8.40 2.12 -1.21
CA HIS A 119 8.95 1.28 -0.14
C HIS A 119 7.80 0.69 0.69
N ALA A 120 6.79 1.49 1.02
CA ALA A 120 5.63 1.01 1.76
C ALA A 120 4.85 -0.08 0.98
N LEU A 121 4.75 0.04 -0.35
CA LEU A 121 4.16 -0.99 -1.22
C LEU A 121 4.98 -2.29 -1.25
N ALA A 122 6.29 -2.24 -1.01
CA ALA A 122 7.10 -3.45 -0.89
C ALA A 122 6.74 -4.32 0.34
N PHE A 123 5.97 -3.78 1.29
CA PHE A 123 5.45 -4.55 2.43
C PHE A 123 4.12 -5.24 2.16
N CYS A 124 3.47 -4.93 1.06
CA CYS A 124 2.23 -5.57 0.69
C CYS A 124 2.47 -7.01 0.22
N PRO A 125 1.56 -7.96 0.53
CA PRO A 125 1.65 -9.30 -0.02
C PRO A 125 1.24 -9.22 -1.49
N ASP A 126 2.04 -9.80 -2.40
CA ASP A 126 1.65 -10.02 -3.80
C ASP A 126 0.99 -8.81 -4.51
N VAL A 127 1.51 -7.59 -4.33
CA VAL A 127 1.31 -6.55 -5.35
C VAL A 127 2.33 -6.81 -6.43
N THR A 128 1.89 -7.42 -7.53
CA THR A 128 2.60 -7.28 -8.80
C THR A 128 2.55 -5.80 -9.15
N LEU A 129 3.60 -5.05 -8.80
CA LEU A 129 3.74 -3.64 -9.17
C LEU A 129 3.88 -3.61 -10.71
N PRO A 130 2.94 -3.02 -11.47
CA PRO A 130 3.27 -2.66 -12.84
C PRO A 130 4.41 -1.64 -12.75
N ILE A 131 5.58 -2.01 -13.25
CA ILE A 131 6.62 -1.05 -13.61
C ILE A 131 6.02 -0.12 -14.68
N ARG A 132 5.68 1.11 -14.29
CA ARG A 132 5.32 2.17 -15.23
C ARG A 132 6.32 3.30 -15.08
#